data_AF-A0A7K2KMQ4-F1
#
_entry.id   AF-A0A7K2KMQ4-F1
#
_cell.length_a   1.000
_cell.length_b   1.000
_cell.length_c   1.000
_cell.angle_alpha   90.00
_cell.angle_beta   90.00
_cell.angle_gamma   90.00
#
_symmetry.space_group_name_H-M   'P 1'
#
loop_
_entity.id
_entity.type
_entity.pdbx_description
1 polymer ?
#
loop_
_entity_poly.entity_id
_entity_poly.type
_entity_poly.pdbx_seq_one_letter_code
_entity_poly.pdbx_strand_id
1 'polypeptide(L)'
;WLVQFAGGILRSPWPGIVVSSVLFALAHGYGQLSGFLLLCYSAAWWAWLTVRTGGLEAVIAVHTVNNLIAFSLSAVFGELADDSTAADAPWEALVGELVFAPVFCLLAARLAVRRGIAARTPSPSAGPVEHAVEGKHQD
;
A
#
# COMPACT_ATOMS: atom_id res chain seq x y z
N TRP A 1 3.32 6.30 -3.85
CA TRP A 1 3.20 7.34 -4.90
C TRP A 1 2.99 6.74 -6.30
N LEU A 2 3.82 5.78 -6.73
CA LEU A 2 3.67 5.12 -8.06
C LEU A 2 2.32 4.44 -8.31
N VAL A 3 1.72 3.82 -7.27
CA VAL A 3 0.37 3.21 -7.39
C VAL A 3 -0.73 4.26 -7.62
N GLN A 4 -0.61 5.45 -7.03
CA GLN A 4 -1.57 6.54 -7.25
C GLN A 4 -1.37 7.18 -8.64
N PHE A 5 -0.13 7.28 -9.11
CA PHE A 5 0.17 7.76 -10.47
C PHE A 5 -0.33 6.80 -11.55
N ALA A 6 -0.19 5.48 -11.35
CA ALA A 6 -0.67 4.46 -12.29
C ALA A 6 -2.17 4.15 -12.16
N GLY A 7 -2.78 4.46 -11.01
CA GLY A 7 -4.16 4.12 -10.68
C GLY A 7 -5.22 4.80 -11.55
N GLY A 8 -4.85 5.88 -12.26
CA GLY A 8 -5.72 6.54 -13.24
C GLY A 8 -5.65 5.97 -14.67
N ILE A 9 -4.66 5.12 -14.98
CA ILE A 9 -4.35 4.71 -16.36
C ILE A 9 -4.68 3.22 -16.60
N LEU A 10 -4.59 2.38 -15.57
CA LEU A 10 -4.81 0.94 -15.70
C LEU A 10 -6.19 0.53 -15.17
N ARG A 11 -6.92 -0.30 -15.95
CA ARG A 11 -8.22 -0.87 -15.55
C ARG A 11 -8.12 -1.80 -14.33
N SER A 12 -6.90 -2.22 -13.96
CA SER A 12 -6.61 -3.17 -12.90
C SER A 12 -5.48 -2.62 -12.01
N PRO A 13 -5.60 -2.70 -10.67
CA PRO A 13 -4.56 -2.24 -9.75
C PRO A 13 -3.36 -3.20 -9.67
N TRP A 14 -3.52 -4.45 -10.12
CA TRP A 14 -2.54 -5.53 -9.93
C TRP A 14 -1.16 -5.26 -10.53
N PRO A 15 -1.01 -4.74 -11.78
CA PRO A 15 0.31 -4.42 -12.31
C PRO A 15 1.01 -3.33 -11.50
N GLY A 16 0.27 -2.32 -11.03
CA GLY A 16 0.79 -1.27 -10.17
C GLY A 16 1.28 -1.81 -8.83
N ILE A 17 0.53 -2.73 -8.21
CA ILE A 17 0.95 -3.44 -7.00
C ILE A 17 2.27 -4.15 -7.26
N VAL A 18 2.33 -5.07 -8.22
CA VAL A 18 3.53 -5.89 -8.50
C VAL A 18 4.76 -5.04 -8.78
N VAL A 19 4.65 -4.05 -9.68
CA VAL A 19 5.77 -3.18 -10.03
C VAL A 19 6.24 -2.38 -8.81
N SER A 20 5.31 -1.81 -8.04
CA SER A 20 5.67 -1.04 -6.84
C SER A 20 6.34 -1.90 -5.77
N SER A 21 5.92 -3.15 -5.59
CA SER A 21 6.50 -4.07 -4.62
C SER A 21 7.94 -4.44 -4.95
N VAL A 22 8.20 -4.76 -6.23
CA VAL A 22 9.56 -5.09 -6.69
C VAL A 22 10.47 -3.86 -6.60
N LEU A 23 10.00 -2.69 -7.03
CA LEU A 23 10.78 -1.46 -6.93
C LEU A 23 11.06 -1.08 -5.46
N PHE A 24 10.10 -1.30 -4.56
CA PHE A 24 10.29 -1.05 -3.13
C PHE A 24 11.40 -1.94 -2.55
N ALA A 25 11.37 -3.24 -2.84
CA ALA A 25 12.42 -4.16 -2.38
C ALA A 25 13.78 -3.77 -2.96
N LEU A 26 13.86 -3.50 -4.28
CA LEU A 26 15.11 -3.06 -4.92
C LEU A 26 15.67 -1.76 -4.32
N ALA A 27 14.82 -0.83 -3.90
CA ALA A 27 15.25 0.41 -3.25
C ALA A 27 15.89 0.19 -1.88
N HIS A 28 15.63 -0.95 -1.24
CA HIS A 28 16.28 -1.36 0.02
C HIS A 28 17.53 -2.22 -0.23
N GLY A 29 17.87 -2.50 -1.49
CA GLY A 29 18.96 -3.39 -1.88
C GLY A 29 18.51 -4.81 -2.14
N TYR A 30 19.40 -5.61 -2.76
CA TYR A 30 19.12 -7.02 -3.01
C TYR A 30 19.35 -7.88 -1.74
N GLY A 31 20.35 -7.53 -0.92
CA GLY A 31 20.65 -8.18 0.35
C GLY A 31 20.64 -9.71 0.28
N GLN A 32 19.97 -10.34 1.24
CA GLN A 32 19.67 -11.76 1.25
C GLN A 32 18.35 -12.04 0.53
N LEU A 33 18.23 -13.22 -0.10
CA LEU A 33 16.98 -13.61 -0.78
C LEU A 33 15.76 -13.58 0.17
N SER A 34 15.94 -13.96 1.44
CA SER A 34 14.89 -13.88 2.46
C SER A 34 14.41 -12.46 2.70
N GLY A 35 15.34 -11.51 2.88
CA GLY A 35 15.00 -10.10 3.09
C GLY A 35 14.39 -9.44 1.85
N PHE A 36 14.90 -9.76 0.66
CA PHE A 36 14.30 -9.30 -0.60
C PHE A 36 12.85 -9.78 -0.77
N LEU A 37 12.59 -11.08 -0.50
CA LEU A 37 11.24 -11.65 -0.56
C LEU A 37 10.34 -11.08 0.53
N LEU A 38 10.87 -10.87 1.74
CA LEU A 38 10.16 -10.20 2.84
C LEU A 38 9.68 -8.82 2.39
N LEU A 39 10.59 -7.98 1.90
CA LEU A 39 10.27 -6.62 1.44
C LEU A 39 9.27 -6.62 0.28
N CYS A 40 9.45 -7.49 -0.72
CA CYS A 40 8.51 -7.63 -1.83
C CYS A 40 7.11 -8.03 -1.32
N TYR A 41 7.05 -8.99 -0.40
CA TYR A 41 5.80 -9.51 0.14
C TYR A 41 5.05 -8.47 0.98
N SER A 42 5.75 -7.79 1.90
CA SER A 42 5.19 -6.69 2.70
C SER A 42 4.67 -5.57 1.79
N ALA A 43 5.47 -5.15 0.82
CA ALA A 43 5.09 -4.09 -0.10
C ALA A 43 3.87 -4.46 -0.96
N ALA A 44 3.70 -5.73 -1.33
CA ALA A 44 2.52 -6.20 -2.04
C ALA A 44 1.25 -6.07 -1.19
N TRP A 45 1.32 -6.46 0.09
CA TRP A 45 0.23 -6.30 1.04
C TRP A 45 -0.10 -4.83 1.33
N TRP A 46 0.92 -3.98 1.47
CA TRP A 46 0.73 -2.56 1.70
C TRP A 46 0.16 -1.83 0.47
N ALA A 47 0.62 -2.18 -0.73
CA ALA A 47 0.06 -1.66 -1.97
C ALA A 47 -1.40 -2.11 -2.14
N TRP A 48 -1.72 -3.38 -1.84
CA TRP A 48 -3.10 -3.86 -1.78
C TRP A 48 -3.93 -3.07 -0.76
N LEU A 49 -3.41 -2.86 0.45
CA LEU A 49 -4.13 -2.12 1.50
C LEU A 49 -4.43 -0.69 1.05
N THR A 50 -3.47 -0.02 0.42
CA THR A 50 -3.65 1.33 -0.16
C THR A 50 -4.81 1.36 -1.16
N VAL A 51 -4.91 0.35 -2.03
CA VAL A 51 -6.01 0.23 -2.99
C VAL A 51 -7.35 -0.03 -2.27
N ARG A 52 -7.34 -0.76 -1.15
CA ARG A 52 -8.55 -1.08 -0.39
C ARG A 52 -9.06 0.06 0.48
N THR A 53 -8.17 0.88 1.04
CA THR A 53 -8.52 2.01 1.91
C THR A 53 -8.64 3.32 1.14
N GLY A 54 -8.13 3.39 -0.09
CA GLY A 54 -8.11 4.60 -0.91
C GLY A 54 -7.04 5.62 -0.51
N GLY A 55 -6.16 5.26 0.44
CA GLY A 55 -5.21 6.18 1.05
C GLY A 55 -3.95 5.48 1.58
N LEU A 56 -2.89 6.26 1.80
CA LEU A 56 -1.56 5.77 2.20
C LEU A 56 -1.36 5.76 3.73
N GLU A 57 -2.28 6.33 4.48
CA GLU A 57 -2.14 6.64 5.91
C GLU A 57 -1.83 5.39 6.73
N ALA A 58 -2.59 4.31 6.52
CA ALA A 58 -2.41 3.06 7.24
C ALA A 58 -1.04 2.41 6.93
N VAL A 59 -0.56 2.53 5.69
CA VAL A 59 0.72 2.00 5.25
C VAL A 59 1.88 2.82 5.81
N ILE A 60 1.78 4.15 5.79
CA ILE A 60 2.78 5.03 6.38
C ILE A 60 2.89 4.76 7.88
N ALA A 61 1.76 4.62 8.58
CA ALA A 61 1.73 4.33 10.00
C ALA A 61 2.44 3.02 10.33
N VAL A 62 2.07 1.90 9.67
CA VAL A 62 2.72 0.61 9.95
C VAL A 62 4.19 0.60 9.55
N HIS A 63 4.55 1.23 8.43
CA HIS A 63 5.95 1.31 8.01
C HIS A 63 6.80 2.11 9.00
N THR A 64 6.25 3.22 9.50
CA THR A 64 6.91 4.05 10.54
C THR A 64 7.10 3.24 11.82
N VAL A 65 6.08 2.51 12.26
CA VAL A 65 6.16 1.66 13.45
C VAL A 65 7.18 0.54 13.27
N ASN A 66 7.20 -0.13 12.10
CA ASN A 66 8.18 -1.17 11.80
C ASN A 66 9.61 -0.63 11.89
N ASN A 67 9.88 0.53 11.27
CA ASN A 67 11.21 1.16 11.32
C ASN A 67 11.55 1.62 12.74
N LEU A 68 10.59 2.20 13.47
CA LEU A 68 10.80 2.62 14.85
C LEU A 68 11.18 1.43 15.73
N ILE A 69 10.50 0.29 15.60
CA ILE A 69 10.83 -0.93 16.33
C ILE A 69 12.23 -1.42 15.93
N ALA A 70 12.52 -1.52 14.63
CA ALA A 70 13.82 -1.98 14.14
C ALA A 70 14.96 -1.11 14.69
N PHE A 71 14.90 0.21 14.51
CA PHE A 71 15.92 1.12 15.02
C PHE A 71 15.99 1.16 16.55
N SER A 72 14.87 1.00 17.25
CA SER A 72 14.88 0.92 18.72
C SER A 72 15.61 -0.33 19.20
N LEU A 73 15.40 -1.47 18.54
CA LEU A 73 16.12 -2.71 18.87
C LEU A 73 17.62 -2.54 18.58
N SER A 74 18.00 -2.02 17.41
CA SER A 74 19.40 -1.72 17.10
C SER A 74 20.02 -0.76 18.12
N ALA A 75 19.29 0.25 18.58
CA ALA A 75 19.74 1.16 19.64
C ALA A 75 19.98 0.44 20.97
N VAL A 76 19.07 -0.45 21.37
CA VAL A 76 19.17 -1.21 22.62
C VAL A 76 20.34 -2.19 22.59
N PHE A 77 20.62 -2.82 21.45
CA PHE A 77 21.72 -3.78 21.29
C PHE A 77 23.06 -3.14 20.88
N GLY A 78 23.11 -1.83 20.64
CA GLY A 78 24.33 -1.13 20.27
C GLY A 78 24.75 -1.29 18.80
N GLU A 79 23.80 -1.60 17.93
CA GLU A 79 23.99 -1.96 16.52
C GLU A 79 23.65 -0.80 15.56
N LEU A 80 23.51 0.44 16.06
CA LEU A 80 23.13 1.60 15.22
C LEU A 80 24.16 1.98 14.15
N ALA A 81 25.41 1.56 14.33
CA ALA A 81 26.48 1.80 13.36
C ALA A 81 26.64 0.65 12.35
N ASP A 82 25.78 -0.37 12.41
CA ASP A 82 25.75 -1.44 11.44
C ASP A 82 25.15 -0.96 10.11
N ASP A 83 25.71 -1.42 9.00
CA ASP A 83 25.29 -1.03 7.66
C ASP A 83 24.22 -1.98 7.09
N SER A 84 23.75 -2.95 7.89
CA SER A 84 22.70 -3.87 7.47
C SER A 84 21.37 -3.15 7.26
N THR A 85 20.60 -3.67 6.32
CA THR A 85 19.30 -3.15 5.95
C THR A 85 18.23 -4.22 6.16
N ALA A 86 16.96 -3.84 6.02
CA ALA A 86 15.88 -4.81 5.99
C ALA A 86 16.03 -5.85 4.85
N ALA A 87 16.80 -5.56 3.80
CA ALA A 87 17.09 -6.53 2.74
C ALA A 87 18.02 -7.66 3.21
N ASP A 88 18.73 -7.46 4.32
CA ASP A 88 19.63 -8.45 4.93
C ASP A 88 18.92 -9.31 5.99
N ALA A 89 17.59 -9.21 6.09
CA ALA A 89 16.83 -9.96 7.08
C ALA A 89 16.95 -11.49 6.87
N PRO A 90 17.10 -12.26 7.97
CA PRO A 90 17.20 -13.71 7.89
C PRO A 90 15.83 -14.35 7.62
N TRP A 91 15.81 -15.64 7.28
CA TRP A 91 14.59 -16.34 6.85
C TRP A 91 13.53 -16.46 7.97
N GLU A 92 13.92 -16.43 9.24
CA GLU A 92 13.01 -16.43 10.39
C GLU A 92 12.13 -15.18 10.39
N ALA A 93 12.70 -14.03 10.03
CA ALA A 93 11.95 -12.78 9.89
C ALA A 93 10.91 -12.87 8.77
N LEU A 94 11.27 -13.52 7.64
CA LEU A 94 10.34 -13.77 6.54
C LEU A 94 9.15 -14.64 6.99
N VAL A 95 9.38 -15.69 7.78
CA VAL A 95 8.29 -16.53 8.31
C VAL A 95 7.33 -15.73 9.19
N GLY A 96 7.86 -14.84 10.03
CA GLY A 96 7.04 -13.92 10.82
C GLY A 96 6.20 -12.98 9.94
N GLU A 97 6.83 -12.41 8.91
CA GLU A 97 6.19 -11.46 8.00
C GLU A 97 5.08 -12.09 7.15
N LEU A 98 5.24 -13.35 6.75
CA LEU A 98 4.21 -14.15 6.06
C LEU A 98 2.89 -14.22 6.83
N VAL A 99 2.93 -14.01 8.15
CA VAL A 99 1.72 -13.94 9.00
C VAL A 99 1.35 -12.50 9.32
N PHE A 100 2.33 -11.67 9.72
CA PHE A 100 2.09 -10.32 10.20
C PHE A 100 1.44 -9.42 9.14
N ALA A 101 2.00 -9.35 7.93
CA ALA A 101 1.50 -8.47 6.87
C ALA A 101 0.04 -8.76 6.48
N PRO A 102 -0.36 -10.01 6.18
CA PRO A 102 -1.77 -10.35 5.93
C PRO A 102 -2.68 -9.98 7.09
N VAL A 103 -2.29 -10.35 8.33
CA VAL A 103 -3.13 -10.11 9.50
C VAL A 103 -3.36 -8.62 9.70
N PHE A 104 -2.29 -7.82 9.70
CA PHE A 104 -2.39 -6.38 9.83
C PHE A 104 -3.25 -5.77 8.71
N CYS A 105 -2.96 -6.07 7.44
CA CYS A 105 -3.67 -5.50 6.31
C CYS A 105 -5.15 -5.88 6.30
N LEU A 106 -5.48 -7.13 6.63
CA LEU A 106 -6.88 -7.57 6.70
C LEU A 106 -7.63 -6.94 7.87
N LEU A 107 -6.99 -6.74 9.02
CA LEU A 107 -7.59 -6.05 10.16
C LEU A 107 -7.79 -4.56 9.88
N ALA A 108 -6.80 -3.89 9.31
CA ALA A 108 -6.88 -2.49 8.91
C ALA A 108 -7.98 -2.26 7.86
N ALA A 109 -8.06 -3.13 6.84
CA ALA A 109 -9.13 -3.09 5.85
C ALA A 109 -10.52 -3.29 6.48
N ARG A 110 -10.66 -4.24 7.42
CA ARG A 110 -11.93 -4.43 8.15
C ARG A 110 -12.30 -3.21 8.98
N LEU A 111 -11.33 -2.59 9.65
CA LEU A 111 -11.58 -1.39 10.45
C LEU A 111 -12.00 -0.21 9.55
N ALA A 112 -11.35 -0.02 8.41
CA ALA A 112 -11.70 1.03 7.46
C ALA A 112 -13.15 0.91 6.98
N VAL A 113 -13.59 -0.32 6.64
CA VAL A 113 -14.99 -0.60 6.28
C VAL A 113 -15.93 -0.30 7.45
N ARG A 114 -15.62 -0.76 8.66
CA ARG A 114 -16.44 -0.52 9.86
C ARG A 114 -16.56 0.95 10.24
N ARG A 115 -15.56 1.76 9.89
CA ARG A 115 -15.53 3.21 10.15
C ARG A 115 -16.07 4.06 8.99
N GLY A 116 -16.54 3.42 7.91
CA GLY A 116 -17.10 4.13 6.76
C GLY A 116 -16.09 4.96 5.99
N ILE A 117 -14.80 4.58 6.01
CA ILE A 117 -13.77 5.28 5.23
C ILE A 117 -14.04 5.03 3.75
N ALA A 118 -14.35 6.09 3.01
CA ALA A 118 -14.61 6.01 1.58
C ALA A 118 -13.30 5.74 0.83
N ALA A 119 -13.20 4.57 0.20
CA ALA A 119 -12.02 4.17 -0.56
C ALA A 119 -11.90 4.88 -1.93
N ARG A 120 -12.94 5.58 -2.36
CA ARG A 120 -12.99 6.36 -3.61
C ARG A 120 -13.85 7.59 -3.39
N THR A 121 -13.45 8.72 -3.97
CA THR A 121 -14.34 9.86 -4.15
C THR A 121 -15.49 9.43 -5.07
N PRO A 122 -16.76 9.68 -4.71
CA PRO A 122 -17.87 9.45 -5.63
C PRO A 122 -17.63 10.25 -6.92
N SER A 123 -17.78 9.61 -8.08
CA SER A 123 -17.85 10.38 -9.34
C SER A 123 -18.98 11.40 -9.21
N PRO A 124 -18.81 12.64 -9.71
CA PRO A 124 -19.94 13.56 -9.83
C PRO A 124 -21.01 12.80 -10.62
N SER A 125 -22.17 12.56 -9.99
CA SER A 125 -23.32 12.06 -10.73
C SER A 125 -23.51 13.02 -11.89
N ALA A 126 -23.44 12.53 -13.13
CA ALA A 126 -23.90 13.30 -14.27
C ALA A 126 -25.32 13.73 -13.91
N GLY A 127 -25.49 15.00 -13.52
CA GLY A 127 -26.80 15.56 -13.26
C GLY A 127 -27.64 15.33 -14.52
N PRO A 128 -28.97 15.16 -14.38
CA PRO A 128 -29.82 15.04 -15.55
C PRO A 128 -29.47 16.18 -16.51
N VAL A 129 -28.95 15.84 -17.69
CA VAL A 129 -28.88 16.79 -18.79
C VAL A 129 -30.33 17.11 -19.06
N GLU A 130 -30.78 18.25 -18.54
CA GLU A 130 -32.08 18.81 -18.85
C GLU A 130 -32.09 18.98 -20.36
N HIS A 131 -32.68 18.01 -21.05
CA HIS A 131 -33.10 18.15 -22.42
C HIS A 131 -34.13 19.27 -22.40
N ALA A 132 -33.63 20.50 -22.58
CA ALA A 132 -34.45 21.65 -22.88
C ALA A 132 -35.32 21.26 -24.08
N VAL A 133 -36.59 21.09 -23.75
CA VAL A 133 -37.65 20.62 -24.61
C VAL A 133 -37.71 21.48 -25.86
N GLU A 134 -37.62 20.78 -26.97
CA GLU A 134 -38.04 21.12 -28.31
C GLU A 134 -39.33 21.95 -28.32
N GLY A 135 -39.17 23.28 -28.39
CA GLY A 135 -40.22 24.26 -28.65
C GLY A 135 -40.52 24.34 -30.14
N LYS A 136 -41.19 23.31 -30.64
CA LYS A 136 -42.25 23.31 -31.65
C LYS A 136 -42.35 24.55 -32.57
N HIS A 137 -42.04 24.34 -33.85
CA HIS A 137 -42.65 25.02 -35.00
C HIS A 137 -44.18 24.93 -34.91
N GLN A 138 -44.87 26.09 -34.93
CA GLN A 138 -46.28 26.36 -35.26
C GLN A 138 -46.50 27.85 -34.87
N ASP A 139 -46.79 28.84 -35.72
CA ASP A 139 -47.18 28.95 -37.12
C ASP A 139 -46.62 30.26 -37.70
#